data_AF-A0A946PJV4-F1
#
_entry.id   AF-A0A946PJV4-F1
#
_cell.length_a   1.000
_cell.length_b   1.000
_cell.length_c   1.000
_cell.angle_alpha   90.00
_cell.angle_beta   90.00
_cell.angle_gamma   90.00
#
_symmetry.space_group_name_H-M   'P 1'
#
loop_
_entity.id
_entity.type
_entity.pdbx_description
1 polymer ?
#
loop_
_entity_poly.entity_id
_entity_poly.type
_entity_poly.pdbx_seq_one_letter_code
_entity_poly.pdbx_strand_id
1 'polypeptide(L)'
;PNAELLPISALNNFNLDVIKEKLVEMLPVSPPYYDKDAITDKSERFFIEEIIREKILKHYKKEIPYSVQIEVEEFFEEEDIIKIRAIIYVMRESQKGIIIGHKGMGLKRIGTEARRDIERMLDKKVFLATPVKVKKNWRNDNQQLKKFGYE
;
A
#
# COMPACT_ATOMS: atom_id res chain seq x y z
N PRO A 1 -13.95 21.74 -25.60
CA PRO A 1 -13.41 21.36 -24.27
C PRO A 1 -12.92 22.61 -23.55
N ASN A 2 -13.35 22.84 -22.30
CA ASN A 2 -13.04 24.05 -21.51
C ASN A 2 -11.95 23.78 -20.44
N ALA A 3 -11.22 22.68 -20.56
CA ALA A 3 -10.16 22.33 -19.63
C ALA A 3 -8.90 23.15 -19.92
N GLU A 4 -8.28 23.68 -18.88
CA GLU A 4 -6.97 24.31 -18.98
C GLU A 4 -5.87 23.24 -19.12
N LEU A 5 -4.88 23.51 -19.98
CA LEU A 5 -3.78 22.59 -20.26
C LEU A 5 -2.51 23.07 -19.56
N LEU A 6 -1.97 22.24 -18.65
CA LEU A 6 -0.75 22.53 -17.91
C LEU A 6 0.26 21.40 -18.12
N PRO A 7 1.42 21.66 -18.75
CA PRO A 7 2.47 20.67 -18.88
C PRO A 7 3.21 20.51 -17.54
N ILE A 8 3.31 19.28 -17.03
CA ILE A 8 3.99 18.99 -15.76
C ILE A 8 4.89 17.76 -15.84
N SER A 9 5.81 17.63 -14.89
CA SER A 9 6.48 16.36 -14.60
C SER A 9 6.68 16.19 -13.09
N ALA A 10 5.87 15.32 -12.48
CA ALA A 10 6.00 14.98 -11.06
C ALA A 10 7.37 14.34 -10.75
N LEU A 11 7.86 13.48 -11.64
CA LEU A 11 9.14 12.80 -11.48
C LEU A 11 10.32 13.77 -11.46
N ASN A 12 10.27 14.84 -12.26
CA ASN A 12 11.35 15.82 -12.38
C ASN A 12 11.08 17.11 -11.58
N ASN A 13 10.05 17.13 -10.72
CA ASN A 13 9.61 18.32 -10.00
C ASN A 13 9.35 19.54 -10.93
N PHE A 14 8.89 19.30 -12.15
CA PHE A 14 8.65 20.34 -13.14
C PHE A 14 7.21 20.85 -13.04
N ASN A 15 7.08 22.16 -12.83
CA ASN A 15 5.83 22.90 -12.88
C ASN A 15 4.78 22.44 -11.83
N LEU A 16 5.23 21.85 -10.73
CA LEU A 16 4.35 21.41 -9.64
C LEU A 16 3.80 22.58 -8.82
N ASP A 17 4.56 23.66 -8.66
CA ASP A 17 4.11 24.81 -7.88
C ASP A 17 2.99 25.57 -8.58
N VAL A 18 3.05 25.69 -9.91
CA VAL A 18 1.96 26.27 -10.72
C VAL A 18 0.66 25.47 -10.58
N ILE A 19 0.74 24.14 -10.49
CA ILE A 19 -0.45 23.32 -10.20
C ILE A 19 -0.97 23.61 -8.80
N LYS A 20 -0.10 23.67 -7.78
CA LYS A 20 -0.53 23.92 -6.40
C LYS A 20 -1.26 25.26 -6.30
N GLU A 21 -0.70 26.32 -6.88
CA GLU A 21 -1.30 27.66 -6.89
C GLU A 21 -2.69 27.64 -7.54
N LYS A 22 -2.81 27.06 -8.74
CA LYS A 22 -4.11 26.95 -9.43
C LYS A 22 -5.14 26.13 -8.67
N LEU A 23 -4.73 25.03 -8.04
CA LEU A 23 -5.62 24.25 -7.19
C LEU A 23 -6.16 25.10 -6.04
N VAL A 24 -5.31 25.89 -5.39
CA VAL A 24 -5.72 26.81 -4.31
C VAL A 24 -6.69 27.88 -4.83
N GLU A 25 -6.45 28.47 -6.01
CA GLU A 25 -7.36 29.44 -6.63
C GLU A 25 -8.75 28.87 -6.93
N MET A 26 -8.83 27.57 -7.24
CA MET A 26 -10.09 26.88 -7.55
C MET A 26 -10.83 26.36 -6.32
N LEU A 27 -10.19 26.33 -5.15
CA LEU A 27 -10.82 25.84 -3.93
C LEU A 27 -11.87 26.84 -3.41
N PRO A 28 -13.06 26.36 -3.00
CA PRO A 28 -14.02 27.22 -2.33
C PRO A 28 -13.51 27.63 -0.96
N VAL A 29 -13.82 28.87 -0.56
CA VAL A 29 -13.54 29.35 0.80
C VAL A 29 -14.28 28.46 1.80
N SER A 30 -13.53 27.80 2.67
CA SER A 30 -14.05 26.88 3.67
C SER A 30 -13.09 26.80 4.88
N PRO A 31 -13.59 26.43 6.07
CA PRO A 31 -12.72 26.16 7.20
C PRO A 31 -11.85 24.92 6.92
N PRO A 32 -10.67 24.80 7.55
CA PRO A 32 -9.88 23.56 7.48
C PRO A 32 -10.69 22.36 7.96
N TYR A 33 -10.73 21.30 7.15
CA TYR A 33 -11.42 20.05 7.48
C TYR A 33 -10.56 19.09 8.31
N TYR A 34 -9.23 19.27 8.27
CA TYR A 34 -8.24 18.44 8.95
C TYR A 34 -7.21 19.34 9.66
N ASP A 35 -6.56 18.80 10.69
CA ASP A 35 -5.47 19.46 11.38
C ASP A 35 -4.27 19.69 10.45
N LYS A 36 -3.48 20.75 10.71
CA LYS A 36 -2.32 21.08 9.88
C LYS A 36 -1.23 20.00 9.89
N ASP A 37 -1.17 19.25 10.99
CA ASP A 37 -0.18 18.18 11.18
C ASP A 37 -0.70 16.82 10.68
N ALA A 38 -1.98 16.74 10.30
CA ALA A 38 -2.56 15.54 9.70
C ALA A 38 -2.07 15.40 8.25
N ILE A 39 -1.07 14.54 8.04
CA ILE A 39 -0.51 14.25 6.71
C ILE A 39 -1.50 13.40 5.88
N THR A 40 -2.32 12.57 6.53
CA THR A 40 -3.24 11.62 5.89
C THR A 40 -4.38 11.20 6.83
N ASP A 41 -5.53 10.82 6.27
CA ASP A 41 -6.66 10.21 6.96
C ASP A 41 -6.52 8.68 7.11
N LYS A 42 -5.46 8.08 6.55
CA LYS A 42 -5.25 6.63 6.52
C LYS A 42 -4.43 6.15 7.72
N SER A 43 -4.73 4.94 8.20
CA SER A 43 -4.00 4.32 9.30
C SER A 43 -2.62 3.80 8.87
N GLU A 44 -1.70 3.62 9.82
CA GLU A 44 -0.39 3.00 9.55
C GLU A 44 -0.53 1.62 8.89
N ARG A 45 -1.56 0.86 9.27
CA ARG A 45 -1.88 -0.44 8.67
C ARG A 45 -2.12 -0.33 7.18
N PHE A 46 -2.85 0.69 6.73
CA PHE A 46 -3.07 0.93 5.30
C PHE A 46 -1.74 1.15 4.57
N PHE A 47 -0.84 1.97 5.11
CA PHE A 47 0.47 2.20 4.46
C PHE A 47 1.34 0.95 4.45
N ILE A 48 1.32 0.15 5.52
CA ILE A 48 1.99 -1.16 5.55
C ILE A 48 1.47 -2.07 4.43
N GLU A 49 0.15 -2.11 4.25
CA GLU A 49 -0.49 -2.87 3.17
C GLU A 49 -0.06 -2.36 1.79
N GLU A 50 -0.06 -1.04 1.57
CA GLU A 50 0.39 -0.42 0.32
C GLU A 50 1.88 -0.64 0.05
N ILE A 51 2.75 -0.54 1.06
CA ILE A 51 4.19 -0.80 0.91
C ILE A 51 4.41 -2.25 0.44
N ILE A 52 3.74 -3.22 1.06
CA ILE A 52 3.84 -4.62 0.65
C ILE A 52 3.29 -4.80 -0.77
N ARG A 53 2.15 -4.17 -1.10
CA ARG A 53 1.52 -4.21 -2.43
C ARG A 53 2.43 -3.61 -3.50
N GLU A 54 3.10 -2.49 -3.22
CA GLU A 54 4.07 -1.85 -4.10
C GLU A 54 5.23 -2.81 -4.41
N LYS A 55 5.76 -3.53 -3.42
CA LYS A 55 6.83 -4.52 -3.67
C LYS A 55 6.34 -5.66 -4.54
N ILE A 56 5.11 -6.13 -4.35
CA ILE A 56 4.52 -7.15 -5.23
C ILE A 56 4.37 -6.59 -6.65
N LEU A 57 3.88 -5.36 -6.81
CA LEU A 57 3.72 -4.71 -8.11
C LEU A 57 5.04 -4.53 -8.84
N LYS A 58 6.11 -4.18 -8.11
CA LYS A 58 7.46 -3.97 -8.66
C LYS A 58 8.09 -5.26 -9.17
N HIS A 59 7.86 -6.37 -8.48
CA HIS A 59 8.60 -7.63 -8.70
C HIS A 59 7.86 -8.68 -9.51
N TYR A 60 6.53 -8.59 -9.59
CA TYR A 60 5.70 -9.54 -10.33
C TYR A 60 5.02 -8.85 -11.52
N LYS A 61 4.65 -9.65 -12.51
CA LYS A 61 4.03 -9.18 -13.76
C LYS A 61 2.70 -9.88 -14.00
N LYS A 62 2.07 -9.55 -15.14
CA LYS A 62 0.81 -10.14 -15.61
C LYS A 62 -0.28 -9.96 -14.55
N GLU A 63 -1.00 -11.01 -14.21
CA GLU A 63 -2.15 -11.00 -13.31
C GLU A 63 -1.80 -11.03 -11.83
N ILE A 64 -0.52 -11.22 -11.45
CA ILE A 64 -0.13 -11.45 -10.05
C ILE A 64 -0.31 -10.20 -9.17
N PRO A 65 0.25 -9.02 -9.50
CA PRO A 65 -0.06 -7.78 -8.75
C PRO A 65 -1.57 -7.52 -8.71
N TYR A 66 -2.15 -7.86 -9.86
CA TYR A 66 -3.55 -8.06 -10.19
C TYR A 66 -4.37 -8.98 -9.35
N SER A 67 -3.86 -9.71 -8.35
CA SER A 67 -4.62 -10.80 -7.71
C SER A 67 -4.36 -10.92 -6.21
N VAL A 68 -3.70 -9.92 -5.62
CA VAL A 68 -3.34 -9.92 -4.21
C VAL A 68 -4.22 -8.99 -3.40
N GLN A 69 -4.46 -9.36 -2.14
CA GLN A 69 -4.93 -8.48 -1.08
C GLN A 69 -3.99 -8.61 0.10
N ILE A 70 -3.63 -7.50 0.73
CA ILE A 70 -2.82 -7.50 1.95
C ILE A 70 -3.75 -7.14 3.12
N GLU A 71 -3.62 -7.83 4.23
CA GLU A 71 -4.36 -7.53 5.47
C GLU A 71 -3.37 -7.60 6.65
N VAL A 72 -3.21 -6.51 7.39
CA VAL A 72 -2.46 -6.53 8.65
C VAL A 72 -3.33 -7.14 9.75
N GLU A 73 -3.12 -8.42 10.03
CA GLU A 73 -3.85 -9.18 11.07
C GLU A 73 -3.37 -8.78 12.47
N GLU A 74 -2.06 -8.63 12.65
CA GLU A 74 -1.44 -8.31 13.95
C GLU A 74 -0.49 -7.12 13.80
N PHE A 75 -0.55 -6.21 14.77
CA PHE A 75 0.35 -5.09 14.94
C PHE A 75 0.58 -4.91 16.44
N PHE A 76 1.75 -5.31 16.91
CA PHE A 76 2.14 -5.21 18.31
C PHE A 76 3.37 -4.31 18.42
N GLU A 77 3.21 -3.19 19.10
CA GLU A 77 4.29 -2.26 19.37
C GLU A 77 4.88 -2.55 20.75
N GLU A 78 6.17 -2.87 20.79
CA GLU A 78 6.99 -2.95 22.00
C GLU A 78 7.96 -1.76 22.02
N GLU A 79 8.70 -1.57 23.11
CA GLU A 79 9.58 -0.41 23.29
C GLU A 79 10.59 -0.24 22.14
N ASP A 80 11.29 -1.33 21.76
CA ASP A 80 12.36 -1.32 20.76
C ASP A 80 11.96 -1.84 19.37
N ILE A 81 10.82 -2.51 19.24
CA ILE A 81 10.45 -3.23 18.03
C ILE A 81 8.94 -3.28 17.81
N ILE A 82 8.53 -3.20 16.54
CA ILE A 82 7.15 -3.44 16.12
C ILE A 82 7.07 -4.81 15.45
N LYS A 83 6.17 -5.67 15.94
CA LYS A 83 5.90 -7.00 15.38
C LYS A 83 4.63 -6.93 14.55
N ILE A 84 4.77 -7.19 13.25
CA ILE A 84 3.69 -7.07 12.27
C ILE A 84 3.48 -8.41 11.58
N ARG A 85 2.22 -8.85 11.51
CA ARG A 85 1.81 -10.00 10.72
C ARG A 85 0.83 -9.57 9.64
N ALA A 86 1.31 -9.50 8.41
CA ALA A 86 0.55 -9.08 7.24
C ALA A 86 0.28 -10.26 6.31
N ILE A 87 -0.98 -10.69 6.18
CA ILE A 87 -1.36 -11.79 5.31
C ILE A 87 -1.39 -11.30 3.87
N ILE A 88 -0.74 -12.04 2.97
CA ILE A 88 -0.89 -11.87 1.52
C ILE A 88 -1.92 -12.89 1.03
N TYR A 89 -3.13 -12.43 0.72
CA TYR A 89 -4.13 -13.27 0.08
C TYR A 89 -3.94 -13.31 -1.42
N VAL A 90 -4.10 -14.50 -2.00
CA VAL A 90 -4.16 -14.72 -3.45
C VAL A 90 -5.42 -15.49 -3.82
N MET A 91 -5.81 -15.46 -5.09
CA MET A 91 -7.04 -16.12 -5.55
C MET A 91 -6.87 -17.61 -5.84
N ARG A 92 -5.66 -18.05 -6.22
CA ARG A 92 -5.36 -19.43 -6.66
C ARG A 92 -4.07 -19.99 -6.06
N GLU A 93 -3.99 -21.31 -5.90
CA GLU A 93 -2.77 -21.96 -5.36
C GLU A 93 -1.55 -21.76 -6.28
N SER A 94 -1.76 -21.71 -7.60
CA SER A 94 -0.67 -21.38 -8.55
C SER A 94 -0.05 -20.01 -8.27
N GLN A 95 -0.87 -19.01 -7.94
CA GLN A 95 -0.42 -17.67 -7.60
C GLN A 95 0.33 -17.66 -6.27
N LYS A 96 -0.11 -18.45 -5.28
CA LYS A 96 0.60 -18.62 -4.00
C LYS A 96 2.00 -19.19 -4.25
N GLY A 97 2.12 -20.21 -5.08
CA GLY A 97 3.41 -20.76 -5.49
C GLY A 97 4.32 -19.72 -6.16
N ILE A 98 3.77 -18.87 -7.03
CA ILE A 98 4.51 -17.78 -7.69
C ILE A 98 5.00 -16.73 -6.69
N ILE A 99 4.14 -16.28 -5.75
CA ILE A 99 4.51 -15.32 -4.71
C ILE A 99 5.61 -15.89 -3.80
N ILE A 100 5.46 -17.13 -3.35
CA ILE A 100 6.48 -17.80 -2.53
C ILE A 100 7.81 -17.88 -3.30
N GLY A 101 7.74 -18.27 -4.57
CA GLY A 101 8.89 -18.44 -5.44
C GLY A 101 9.73 -19.65 -5.05
N HIS A 102 10.73 -19.97 -5.89
CA HIS A 102 11.61 -21.11 -5.66
C HIS A 102 12.29 -21.01 -4.27
N LYS A 103 12.10 -22.03 -3.43
CA LYS A 103 12.62 -22.10 -2.05
C LYS A 103 12.27 -20.88 -1.17
N GLY A 104 11.15 -20.21 -1.43
CA GLY A 104 10.72 -19.03 -0.67
C GLY A 104 11.47 -17.73 -0.99
N MET A 105 12.33 -17.72 -2.01
CA MET A 105 13.14 -16.54 -2.34
C MET A 105 12.31 -15.33 -2.76
N GLY A 106 11.17 -15.56 -3.44
CA GLY A 106 10.26 -14.49 -3.84
C GLY A 106 9.68 -13.78 -2.61
N LEU A 107 9.11 -14.56 -1.70
CA LEU A 107 8.53 -14.04 -0.46
C LEU A 107 9.57 -13.36 0.43
N LYS A 108 10.76 -13.96 0.55
CA LYS A 108 11.88 -13.37 1.32
C LYS A 108 12.27 -11.99 0.78
N ARG A 109 12.33 -11.83 -0.54
CA ARG A 109 12.62 -10.53 -1.18
C ARG A 109 11.55 -9.50 -0.85
N ILE A 110 10.27 -9.84 -1.04
CA ILE A 110 9.14 -8.96 -0.72
C ILE A 110 9.16 -8.53 0.74
N GLY A 111 9.26 -9.49 1.67
CA GLY A 111 9.29 -9.18 3.11
C GLY A 111 10.50 -8.33 3.50
N THR A 112 11.67 -8.59 2.92
CA THR A 112 12.89 -7.83 3.25
C THR A 112 12.81 -6.37 2.79
N GLU A 113 12.36 -6.15 1.54
CA GLU A 113 12.21 -4.79 1.00
C GLU A 113 11.10 -4.03 1.71
N ALA A 114 9.92 -4.65 1.89
CA ALA A 114 8.81 -4.03 2.60
C ALA A 114 9.18 -3.65 4.04
N ARG A 115 9.85 -4.55 4.78
CA ARG A 115 10.29 -4.30 6.16
C ARG A 115 11.19 -3.06 6.25
N ARG A 116 12.16 -2.89 5.34
CA ARG A 116 13.05 -1.71 5.33
C ARG A 116 12.32 -0.40 5.09
N ASP A 117 11.25 -0.44 4.31
CA ASP A 117 10.45 0.74 3.99
C ASP A 117 9.52 1.09 5.16
N ILE A 118 8.93 0.07 5.79
CA ILE A 118 8.12 0.22 7.01
C ILE A 118 8.98 0.73 8.18
N GLU A 119 10.21 0.22 8.37
CA GLU A 119 11.13 0.71 9.40
C GLU A 119 11.43 2.20 9.24
N ARG A 120 11.63 2.66 7.99
CA ARG A 120 11.85 4.08 7.69
C ARG A 120 10.62 4.93 7.91
N MET A 121 9.43 4.38 7.65
CA MET A 121 8.16 5.07 7.83
C MET A 121 7.79 5.23 9.32
N LEU A 122 8.02 4.18 10.12
CA LEU A 122 7.66 4.14 11.54
C LEU A 122 8.81 4.60 12.45
N ASP A 123 9.98 4.89 11.89
CA ASP A 123 11.22 5.23 12.60
C ASP A 123 11.57 4.27 13.75
N LYS A 124 11.33 2.97 13.53
CA LYS A 124 11.47 1.92 14.55
C LYS A 124 11.83 0.58 13.91
N LYS A 125 12.47 -0.32 14.66
CA LYS A 125 12.76 -1.67 14.14
C LYS A 125 11.47 -2.44 13.93
N VAL A 126 11.45 -3.26 12.88
CA VAL A 126 10.27 -4.05 12.52
C VAL A 126 10.61 -5.52 12.34
N PHE A 127 9.85 -6.38 13.00
CA PHE A 127 9.70 -7.78 12.62
C PHE A 127 8.46 -7.93 11.75
N LEU A 128 8.65 -8.35 10.49
CA LEU A 128 7.56 -8.50 9.53
C LEU A 128 7.39 -9.97 9.12
N ALA A 129 6.22 -10.53 9.42
CA ALA A 129 5.79 -11.84 8.95
C ALA A 129 4.75 -11.70 7.83
N THR A 130 5.00 -12.31 6.67
CA THR A 130 4.14 -12.20 5.48
C THR A 130 3.60 -13.56 4.99
N PRO A 131 2.76 -14.28 5.76
CA PRO A 131 2.22 -15.56 5.30
C PRO A 131 1.32 -15.38 4.06
N VAL A 132 1.41 -16.33 3.12
CA VAL A 132 0.58 -16.32 1.90
C VAL A 132 -0.58 -17.30 2.05
N LYS A 133 -1.82 -16.81 1.96
CA LYS A 133 -3.05 -17.62 2.06
C LYS A 133 -3.83 -17.56 0.75
N VAL A 134 -4.48 -18.67 0.37
CA VAL A 134 -5.42 -18.67 -0.76
C VAL A 134 -6.81 -18.34 -0.24
N LYS A 135 -7.44 -17.33 -0.82
CA LYS A 135 -8.85 -16.99 -0.60
C LYS A 135 -9.53 -16.93 -1.96
N LYS A 136 -10.35 -17.93 -2.28
CA LYS A 136 -11.00 -18.02 -3.59
C LYS A 136 -12.07 -16.94 -3.70
N ASN A 137 -12.20 -16.33 -4.89
CA ASN A 137 -13.29 -15.42 -5.27
C ASN A 137 -13.55 -14.22 -4.34
N TRP A 138 -12.58 -13.80 -3.52
CA TRP A 138 -12.78 -12.70 -2.57
C TRP A 138 -13.18 -11.38 -3.23
N ARG A 139 -12.87 -11.20 -4.51
CA ARG A 139 -13.24 -10.01 -5.29
C ARG A 139 -14.70 -9.95 -5.73
N ASN A 140 -15.37 -11.09 -5.76
CA ASN A 140 -16.78 -11.16 -6.12
C ASN A 140 -17.65 -11.27 -4.86
N ASP A 141 -17.03 -11.21 -3.69
CA ASP A 141 -17.69 -11.32 -2.40
C ASP A 141 -17.73 -9.93 -1.75
N ASN A 142 -18.91 -9.30 -1.80
CA ASN A 142 -19.11 -7.96 -1.26
C ASN A 142 -18.80 -7.86 0.24
N GLN A 143 -18.95 -8.94 1.01
CA GLN A 143 -18.56 -8.91 2.43
C GLN A 143 -17.04 -8.87 2.58
N GLN A 144 -16.32 -9.59 1.73
CA GLN A 144 -14.86 -9.57 1.74
C GLN A 144 -14.30 -8.25 1.23
N LEU A 145 -14.88 -7.69 0.17
CA LEU A 145 -14.53 -6.36 -0.33
C LEU A 145 -14.67 -5.31 0.77
N LYS A 146 -15.82 -5.27 1.45
CA LYS A 146 -16.01 -4.38 2.61
C LYS A 146 -15.00 -4.63 3.72
N LYS A 147 -14.71 -5.89 4.04
CA LYS A 147 -13.69 -6.24 5.05
C LYS A 147 -12.30 -5.73 4.68
N PHE A 148 -11.98 -5.69 3.40
CA PHE A 148 -10.71 -5.21 2.87
C PHE A 148 -10.67 -3.70 2.61
N GLY A 149 -11.72 -2.97 3.00
CA GLY A 149 -11.79 -1.52 2.84
C GLY A 149 -12.17 -1.07 1.43
N TYR A 150 -12.72 -1.97 0.59
CA TYR A 150 -13.32 -1.62 -0.70
C TYR A 150 -14.82 -1.37 -0.51
N GLU A 151 -15.28 -0.17 -0.88
CA GLU A 151 -16.70 0.23 -0.94
C GLU A 151 -17.24 0.17 -2.38
#